data_AF-A0A497KAQ9-F1
#
_entry.id   AF-A0A497KAQ9-F1
#
_cell.length_a   1.000
_cell.length_b   1.000
_cell.length_c   1.000
_cell.angle_alpha   90.00
_cell.angle_beta   90.00
_cell.angle_gamma   90.00
#
_symmetry.space_group_name_H-M   'P 1'
#
loop_
_entity.id
_entity.type
_entity.pdbx_description
1 polymer ?
#
loop_
_entity_poly.entity_id
_entity_poly.type
_entity_poly.pdbx_seq_one_letter_code
_entity_poly.pdbx_strand_id
1 'polypeptide(L)'
;MGELVCGSCGLVITDDILDSRPERRAYTLEEKEDRQRTGRPTDYALFDKGLSTSITINKDVFGRSLSPMTKQKMWRLRRWHIRAQMHDKGRNLMQAMDELQRLSDKLNISQSVKETAAIIYRKALDLDLVRGRSIQAMIAASLYASCRLTGTPKSLDEISEVSLRDKKEISRCYRLIIRELGMNMPIHDPMGFLPLIADRAEVSGETLSLAARLLKKARERRLVMGKDPRGLAAAILYIACKLRGEKITQKQIAAAADVTEVTIRNRKRELLKRLEINLKNLSKPELLIS
;
A
#
# COMPACT_ATOMS: atom_id res chain seq x y z
N MET A 1 -19.57 32.97 -14.17
CA MET A 1 -20.62 33.37 -13.22
C MET A 1 -21.81 32.46 -13.48
N GLY A 2 -22.11 31.61 -12.52
CA GLY A 2 -23.28 30.75 -12.54
C GLY A 2 -24.06 31.00 -11.27
N GLU A 3 -25.39 30.99 -11.37
CA GLU A 3 -26.29 31.17 -10.23
C GLU A 3 -26.88 29.81 -9.85
N LEU A 4 -26.98 29.55 -8.55
CA LEU A 4 -27.65 28.36 -8.02
C LEU A 4 -29.09 28.74 -7.65
N VAL A 5 -30.04 28.26 -8.44
CA VAL A 5 -31.45 28.62 -8.33
C VAL A 5 -32.28 27.42 -7.88
N CYS A 6 -33.23 27.66 -6.98
CA CYS A 6 -34.19 26.65 -6.57
C CYS A 6 -35.20 26.39 -7.70
N GLY A 7 -35.24 25.16 -8.22
CA GLY A 7 -36.10 24.79 -9.35
C GLY A 7 -37.61 24.84 -9.09
N SER A 8 -38.05 24.90 -7.83
CA SER A 8 -39.48 24.93 -7.48
C SER A 8 -40.05 26.34 -7.30
N CYS A 9 -39.24 27.30 -6.82
CA CYS A 9 -39.72 28.66 -6.50
C CYS A 9 -38.92 29.79 -7.17
N GLY A 10 -37.83 29.49 -7.88
CA GLY A 10 -37.02 30.49 -8.57
C GLY A 10 -36.14 31.35 -7.66
N LEU A 11 -36.05 31.04 -6.36
CA LEU A 11 -35.17 31.74 -5.43
C LEU A 11 -33.70 31.46 -5.77
N VAL A 12 -32.93 32.52 -5.99
CA VAL A 12 -31.47 32.45 -6.14
C VAL A 12 -30.86 32.26 -4.75
N ILE A 13 -30.22 31.10 -4.55
CA ILE A 13 -29.57 30.75 -3.28
C ILE A 13 -28.15 31.30 -3.24
N THR A 14 -27.47 31.33 -4.39
CA THR A 14 -26.11 31.86 -4.51
C THR A 14 -25.91 32.35 -5.94
N ASP A 15 -25.46 33.59 -6.06
CA ASP A 15 -25.21 34.31 -7.30
C ASP A 15 -23.74 34.22 -7.75
N ASP A 16 -22.82 33.97 -6.82
CA ASP A 16 -21.39 33.81 -7.11
C ASP A 16 -20.90 32.38 -6.86
N ILE A 17 -20.95 31.56 -7.91
CA ILE A 17 -20.28 30.25 -7.92
C ILE A 17 -18.83 30.46 -8.40
N LEU A 18 -17.89 30.34 -7.46
CA LEU A 18 -16.46 30.33 -7.74
C LEU A 18 -16.10 29.02 -8.48
N ASP A 19 -15.70 29.15 -9.75
CA ASP A 19 -15.13 28.02 -10.51
C ASP A 19 -13.63 27.89 -10.19
N SER A 20 -13.27 26.82 -9.49
CA SER A 20 -11.88 26.52 -9.14
C SER A 20 -11.11 25.79 -10.26
N ARG A 21 -11.71 25.63 -11.44
CA ARG A 21 -11.04 25.02 -12.60
C ARG A 21 -9.98 25.96 -13.18
N PRO A 22 -8.99 25.42 -13.91
CA PRO A 22 -7.97 26.24 -14.55
C PRO A 22 -8.63 27.26 -15.50
N GLU A 23 -8.40 28.54 -15.25
CA GLU A 23 -8.93 29.66 -16.06
C GLU A 23 -8.51 29.56 -17.54
N ARG A 24 -7.35 28.95 -17.80
CA ARG A 24 -6.79 28.79 -19.15
C ARG A 24 -6.97 27.37 -19.64
N ARG A 25 -7.55 27.26 -20.84
CA ARG A 25 -7.65 26.00 -21.58
C ARG A 25 -6.25 25.59 -22.04
N ALA A 26 -5.88 24.36 -21.71
CA ALA A 26 -4.67 23.71 -22.20
C ALA A 26 -5.07 22.35 -22.76
N TYR A 27 -4.53 22.00 -23.92
CA TYR A 27 -4.86 20.74 -24.59
C TYR A 27 -3.78 19.67 -24.37
N THR A 28 -2.57 20.10 -24.02
CA THR A 28 -1.45 19.22 -23.66
C THR A 28 -0.99 19.47 -22.22
N LEU A 29 -0.24 18.51 -21.67
CA LEU A 29 0.33 18.64 -20.32
C LEU A 29 1.35 19.79 -20.25
N GLU A 30 2.18 19.95 -21.29
CA GLU A 30 3.19 21.01 -21.39
C GLU A 30 2.55 22.39 -21.48
N GLU A 31 1.54 22.57 -22.35
CA GLU A 31 0.79 23.84 -22.40
C GLU A 31 0.12 24.16 -21.07
N LYS A 32 -0.30 23.15 -20.32
CA LYS A 32 -0.93 23.31 -19.00
C LYS A 32 0.09 23.78 -17.97
N GLU A 33 1.34 23.31 -18.02
CA GLU A 33 2.42 23.76 -17.13
C GLU A 33 2.88 25.18 -17.48
N ASP A 34 3.04 25.50 -18.76
CA ASP A 34 3.52 26.82 -19.20
C ASP A 34 2.48 27.93 -18.99
N ARG A 35 1.19 27.61 -19.13
CA ARG A 35 0.10 28.59 -18.99
C ARG A 35 -0.35 28.79 -17.54
N GLN A 36 0.17 28.00 -16.58
CA GLN A 36 -0.16 28.14 -15.16
C GLN A 36 0.30 29.50 -14.63
N ARG A 37 -0.66 30.30 -14.15
CA ARG A 37 -0.40 31.61 -13.53
C ARG A 37 0.03 31.48 -12.07
N THR A 38 -0.44 30.41 -11.42
CA THR A 38 -0.09 30.03 -10.05
C THR A 38 0.99 28.96 -10.06
N GLY A 39 1.70 28.80 -8.95
CA GLY A 39 2.71 27.73 -8.81
C GLY A 39 2.13 26.31 -8.96
N ARG A 40 3.03 25.32 -8.92
CA ARG A 40 2.71 23.89 -9.02
C ARG A 40 1.64 23.49 -7.97
N PRO A 41 0.71 22.57 -8.31
CA PRO A 41 -0.19 22.00 -7.31
C PRO A 41 0.58 21.33 -6.17
N THR A 42 -0.04 21.29 -4.99
CA THR A 42 0.58 20.69 -3.81
C THR A 42 0.84 19.20 -4.03
N ASP A 43 2.09 18.78 -3.90
CA ASP A 43 2.52 17.39 -4.09
C ASP A 43 3.16 16.87 -2.80
N TYR A 44 2.46 15.96 -2.10
CA TYR A 44 2.90 15.46 -0.81
C TYR A 44 4.21 14.67 -0.87
N ALA A 45 4.58 14.16 -2.04
CA ALA A 45 5.83 13.45 -2.28
C ALA A 45 7.05 14.39 -2.36
N LEU A 46 6.85 15.71 -2.42
CA LEU A 46 7.91 16.70 -2.23
C LEU A 46 8.05 17.04 -0.74
N PHE A 47 9.25 17.36 -0.27
CA PHE A 47 9.54 17.57 1.16
C PHE A 47 8.73 18.73 1.79
N ASP A 48 8.47 19.75 0.99
CA ASP A 48 7.80 21.02 1.30
C ASP A 48 6.42 21.12 0.65
N LYS A 49 5.92 20.04 0.05
CA LYS A 49 4.68 19.99 -0.73
C LYS A 49 4.69 20.83 -2.01
N GLY A 50 5.86 21.23 -2.52
CA GLY A 50 5.99 22.05 -3.73
C GLY A 50 5.88 23.56 -3.52
N LEU A 51 6.07 24.05 -2.29
CA LEU A 51 6.03 25.47 -1.94
C LEU A 51 7.34 26.22 -2.23
N SER A 52 8.45 25.49 -2.29
CA SER A 52 9.79 26.02 -2.49
C SER A 52 10.13 26.07 -3.97
N THR A 53 10.90 27.09 -4.32
CA THR A 53 11.46 27.27 -5.66
C THR A 53 12.88 26.70 -5.69
N SER A 54 13.31 26.24 -6.86
CA SER A 54 14.69 25.84 -7.11
C SER A 54 15.40 26.85 -8.02
N ILE A 55 16.62 27.22 -7.66
CA ILE A 55 17.44 28.16 -8.44
C ILE A 55 18.26 27.37 -9.46
N THR A 56 17.97 27.52 -10.74
CA THR A 56 18.72 26.95 -11.87
C THR A 56 19.80 27.94 -12.33
N ILE A 57 21.04 27.48 -12.50
CA ILE A 57 22.24 28.35 -12.62
C ILE A 57 22.77 28.46 -14.07
N ASN A 58 22.20 27.75 -15.03
CA ASN A 58 22.86 27.58 -16.33
C ASN A 58 22.59 28.70 -17.33
N LYS A 59 21.41 29.30 -17.28
CA LYS A 59 20.92 30.25 -18.29
C LYS A 59 20.31 31.48 -17.64
N ASP A 60 20.48 32.62 -18.27
CA ASP A 60 19.74 33.85 -17.97
C ASP A 60 18.28 33.77 -18.47
N VAL A 61 17.47 34.76 -18.11
CA VAL A 61 16.07 34.92 -18.55
C VAL A 61 15.93 34.84 -20.08
N PHE A 62 16.92 35.34 -20.82
CA PHE A 62 16.96 35.28 -22.29
C PHE A 62 17.56 33.98 -22.85
N GLY A 63 17.80 32.97 -22.02
CA GLY A 63 18.36 31.67 -22.43
C GLY A 63 19.87 31.65 -22.69
N ARG A 64 20.57 32.79 -22.53
CA ARG A 64 22.02 32.91 -22.71
C ARG A 64 22.78 32.25 -21.57
N SER A 65 23.95 31.68 -21.85
CA SER A 65 24.78 31.05 -20.82
C SER A 65 25.39 32.10 -19.87
N LEU A 66 25.37 31.80 -18.56
CA LEU A 66 25.94 32.70 -17.56
C LEU A 66 27.48 32.73 -17.62
N SER A 67 28.06 33.89 -17.35
CA SER A 67 29.51 34.04 -17.17
C SER A 67 30.01 33.18 -15.99
N PRO A 68 31.27 32.71 -16.01
CA PRO A 68 31.82 31.90 -14.92
C PRO A 68 31.72 32.58 -13.55
N MET A 69 31.95 33.90 -13.50
CA MET A 69 31.89 34.70 -12.28
C MET A 69 30.45 34.81 -11.75
N THR A 70 29.46 35.00 -12.63
CA THR A 70 28.04 35.01 -12.25
C THR A 70 27.58 33.63 -11.79
N LYS A 71 28.02 32.56 -12.46
CA LYS A 71 27.73 31.18 -12.02
C LYS A 71 28.20 30.93 -10.60
N GLN A 72 29.42 31.35 -10.24
CA GLN A 72 29.93 31.19 -8.87
C GLN A 72 29.08 31.94 -7.84
N LYS A 73 28.63 33.17 -8.14
CA LYS A 73 27.70 33.91 -7.28
C LYS A 73 26.37 33.18 -7.11
N MET A 74 25.80 32.68 -8.21
CA MET A 74 24.55 31.92 -8.19
C MET A 74 24.66 30.60 -7.43
N TRP A 75 25.80 29.91 -7.51
CA TRP A 75 26.08 28.72 -6.69
C TRP A 75 26.08 29.05 -5.19
N ARG A 76 26.66 30.18 -4.79
CA ARG A 76 26.62 30.66 -3.40
C ARG A 76 25.18 30.95 -2.96
N LEU A 77 24.41 31.66 -3.79
CA LEU A 77 23.00 31.95 -3.51
C LEU A 77 22.16 30.68 -3.39
N ARG A 78 22.30 29.71 -4.31
CA ARG A 78 21.62 28.41 -4.23
C ARG A 78 21.94 27.67 -2.94
N ARG A 79 23.21 27.68 -2.51
CA ARG A 79 23.60 27.06 -1.24
C ARG A 79 22.92 27.73 -0.04
N TRP A 80 22.85 29.06 -0.01
CA TRP A 80 22.14 29.80 1.05
C TRP A 80 20.64 29.54 1.02
N HIS A 81 20.05 29.52 -0.17
CA HIS A 81 18.63 29.23 -0.40
C HIS A 81 18.23 27.85 0.15
N ILE A 82 18.98 26.79 -0.22
CA ILE A 82 18.74 25.44 0.30
C ILE A 82 18.84 25.43 1.82
N ARG A 83 19.83 26.11 2.42
CA ARG A 83 20.00 26.16 3.88
C ARG A 83 18.85 26.87 4.57
N ALA A 84 18.37 27.99 4.02
CA ALA A 84 17.26 28.76 4.59
C ALA A 84 15.94 27.97 4.58
N GLN A 85 15.76 27.08 3.61
CA GLN A 85 14.59 26.20 3.50
C GLN A 85 14.60 25.02 4.49
N MET A 86 15.74 24.73 5.13
CA MET A 86 15.85 23.61 6.07
C MET A 86 15.30 24.00 7.45
N HIS A 87 13.98 23.89 7.64
CA HIS A 87 13.36 23.93 8.97
C HIS A 87 13.62 22.63 9.78
N ASP A 88 13.28 22.60 11.07
CA ASP A 88 13.60 21.51 12.02
C ASP A 88 13.32 20.09 11.48
N LYS A 89 12.15 19.85 10.88
CA LYS A 89 11.77 18.56 10.28
C LYS A 89 12.17 18.42 8.80
N GLY A 90 12.64 19.50 8.17
CA GLY A 90 12.87 19.61 6.73
C GLY A 90 13.97 18.69 6.21
N ARG A 91 15.09 18.56 6.96
CA ARG A 91 16.19 17.64 6.57
C ARG A 91 15.74 16.19 6.54
N ASN A 92 14.96 15.78 7.54
CA ASN A 92 14.41 14.43 7.63
C ASN A 92 13.46 14.15 6.46
N LEU A 93 12.52 15.06 6.20
CA LEU A 93 11.58 14.94 5.08
C LEU A 93 12.29 14.93 3.72
N MET A 94 13.32 15.75 3.53
CA MET A 94 14.12 15.74 2.31
C MET A 94 14.75 14.37 2.07
N GLN A 95 15.42 13.81 3.08
CA GLN A 95 16.02 12.48 2.97
C GLN A 95 14.97 11.38 2.75
N ALA A 96 13.82 11.47 3.42
CA ALA A 96 12.75 10.49 3.28
C ALA A 96 12.11 10.53 1.89
N MET A 97 11.84 11.72 1.33
CA MET A 97 11.21 11.85 0.02
C MET A 97 12.16 11.47 -1.12
N ASP A 98 13.47 11.73 -0.98
CA ASP A 98 14.48 11.26 -1.93
C ASP A 98 14.57 9.72 -1.95
N GLU A 99 14.57 9.09 -0.77
CA GLU A 99 14.52 7.63 -0.67
C GLU A 99 13.20 7.06 -1.20
N LEU A 100 12.07 7.73 -0.97
CA LEU A 100 10.77 7.34 -1.52
C LEU A 100 10.79 7.37 -3.05
N GLN A 101 11.37 8.41 -3.66
CA GLN A 101 11.55 8.51 -5.11
C GLN A 101 12.38 7.32 -5.61
N ARG A 102 13.55 7.08 -5.01
CA ARG A 102 14.45 5.98 -5.38
C ARG A 102 13.76 4.61 -5.32
N LEU A 103 12.99 4.33 -4.26
CA LEU A 103 12.26 3.07 -4.11
C LEU A 103 11.12 2.96 -5.14
N SER A 104 10.39 4.05 -5.36
CA SER A 104 9.26 4.08 -6.30
C SER A 104 9.72 3.82 -7.74
N ASP A 105 10.83 4.43 -8.15
CA ASP A 105 11.39 4.27 -9.49
C ASP A 105 11.85 2.83 -9.72
N LYS A 106 12.58 2.24 -8.76
CA LYS A 106 13.05 0.85 -8.87
C LYS A 106 11.93 -0.18 -8.85
N LEU A 107 10.82 0.10 -8.18
CA LEU A 107 9.66 -0.81 -8.08
C LEU A 107 8.55 -0.50 -9.10
N ASN A 108 8.74 0.50 -9.97
CA ASN A 108 7.76 1.02 -10.93
C ASN A 108 6.40 1.32 -10.28
N ILE A 109 6.43 2.09 -9.19
CA ILE A 109 5.22 2.45 -8.42
C ILE A 109 4.60 3.71 -9.01
N SER A 110 3.26 3.74 -9.11
CA SER A 110 2.54 4.89 -9.63
C SER A 110 2.59 6.11 -8.69
N GLN A 111 2.47 7.31 -9.26
CA GLN A 111 2.55 8.57 -8.51
C GLN A 111 1.50 8.66 -7.38
N SER A 112 0.28 8.14 -7.58
CA SER A 112 -0.78 8.14 -6.56
C SER A 112 -0.41 7.29 -5.33
N VAL A 113 0.22 6.12 -5.54
CA VAL A 113 0.69 5.25 -4.45
C VAL A 113 1.85 5.92 -3.72
N LYS A 114 2.75 6.59 -4.45
CA LYS A 114 3.86 7.35 -3.89
C LYS A 114 3.39 8.51 -3.02
N GLU A 115 2.42 9.30 -3.46
CA GLU A 115 1.83 10.38 -2.67
C GLU A 115 1.15 9.86 -1.41
N THR A 116 0.42 8.75 -1.51
CA THR A 116 -0.20 8.10 -0.35
C THR A 116 0.86 7.64 0.67
N ALA A 117 1.98 7.07 0.19
CA ALA A 117 3.11 6.70 1.06
C ALA A 117 3.72 7.92 1.76
N ALA A 118 3.87 9.04 1.04
CA ALA A 118 4.36 10.29 1.60
C ALA A 118 3.43 10.85 2.70
N ILE A 119 2.10 10.74 2.51
CA ILE A 119 1.11 11.13 3.53
C ILE A 119 1.24 10.25 4.77
N ILE A 120 1.36 8.93 4.61
CA ILE A 120 1.55 7.99 5.73
C ILE A 120 2.82 8.34 6.52
N TYR A 121 3.92 8.61 5.81
CA TYR A 121 5.18 8.99 6.43
C TYR A 121 5.06 10.30 7.22
N ARG A 122 4.41 11.31 6.65
CA ARG A 122 4.17 12.60 7.32
C ARG A 122 3.37 12.44 8.60
N LYS A 123 2.28 11.65 8.56
CA LYS A 123 1.50 11.32 9.76
C LYS A 123 2.34 10.62 10.82
N ALA A 124 3.21 9.68 10.40
CA ALA A 124 4.12 9.00 11.32
C ALA A 124 5.16 9.95 11.94
N LEU A 125 5.64 10.94 11.18
CA LEU A 125 6.56 11.97 11.65
C LEU A 125 5.88 12.97 12.61
N ASP A 126 4.60 13.27 12.41
CA ASP A 126 3.83 14.14 13.30
C ASP A 126 3.55 13.47 14.65
N LEU A 127 3.43 12.15 14.68
CA LEU A 127 3.35 11.34 15.90
C LEU A 127 4.72 10.95 16.49
N ASP A 128 5.81 11.56 16.00
CA ASP A 128 7.19 11.29 16.44
C ASP A 128 7.64 9.82 16.37
N LEU A 129 6.97 8.99 15.55
CA LEU A 129 7.29 7.57 15.38
C LEU A 129 8.65 7.35 14.69
N VAL A 130 9.19 8.37 14.04
CA VAL A 130 10.47 8.30 13.33
C VAL A 130 11.66 8.42 14.29
N ARG A 131 11.50 9.04 15.47
CA ARG A 131 12.61 9.26 16.41
C ARG A 131 13.15 7.91 16.94
N GLY A 132 14.48 7.76 16.93
CA GLY A 132 15.16 6.53 17.35
C GLY A 132 15.07 5.37 16.35
N ARG A 133 14.61 5.62 15.11
CA ARG A 133 14.46 4.60 14.06
C ARG A 133 15.09 5.07 12.75
N SER A 134 15.42 4.14 11.87
CA SER A 134 15.94 4.46 10.54
C SER A 134 14.86 5.11 9.67
N ILE A 135 15.18 6.28 9.11
CA ILE A 135 14.34 7.03 8.15
C ILE A 135 14.00 6.13 6.95
N GLN A 136 15.01 5.40 6.44
CA GLN A 136 14.89 4.48 5.30
C GLN A 136 13.94 3.31 5.61
N ALA A 137 14.01 2.75 6.83
CA ALA A 137 13.12 1.66 7.21
C ALA A 137 11.66 2.13 7.34
N MET A 138 11.47 3.35 7.86
CA MET A 138 10.14 3.93 8.04
C MET A 138 9.48 4.31 6.71
N ILE A 139 10.26 4.85 5.75
CA ILE A 139 9.72 5.17 4.42
C ILE A 139 9.41 3.91 3.62
N ALA A 140 10.27 2.88 3.67
CA ALA A 140 10.00 1.59 3.04
C ALA A 140 8.75 0.93 3.61
N ALA A 141 8.55 1.02 4.93
CA ALA A 141 7.33 0.54 5.58
C ALA A 141 6.07 1.35 5.20
N SER A 142 6.20 2.67 5.04
CA SER A 142 5.11 3.55 4.59
C SER A 142 4.73 3.26 3.14
N LEU A 143 5.71 2.98 2.29
CA LEU A 143 5.51 2.55 0.90
C LEU A 143 4.79 1.20 0.83
N TYR A 144 5.24 0.22 1.62
CA TYR A 144 4.57 -1.07 1.72
C TYR A 144 3.11 -0.93 2.19
N ALA A 145 2.86 -0.09 3.19
CA ALA A 145 1.51 0.21 3.67
C ALA A 145 0.63 0.83 2.56
N SER A 146 1.17 1.79 1.80
CA SER A 146 0.47 2.40 0.66
C SER A 146 0.11 1.38 -0.41
N CYS A 147 1.08 0.56 -0.85
CA CYS A 147 0.87 -0.48 -1.85
C CYS A 147 -0.24 -1.47 -1.45
N ARG A 148 -0.35 -1.77 -0.15
CA ARG A 148 -1.42 -2.61 0.37
C ARG A 148 -2.78 -1.92 0.40
N LEU A 149 -2.84 -0.63 0.69
CA LEU A 149 -4.08 0.14 0.70
C LEU A 149 -4.66 0.30 -0.71
N THR A 150 -3.81 0.55 -1.70
CA THR A 150 -4.22 0.81 -3.10
C THR A 150 -4.50 -0.45 -3.91
N GLY A 151 -4.34 -1.64 -3.33
CA GLY A 151 -4.59 -2.90 -4.03
C GLY A 151 -3.51 -3.28 -5.05
N THR A 152 -2.32 -2.68 -4.96
CA THR A 152 -1.12 -3.06 -5.74
C THR A 152 -0.07 -3.66 -4.81
N PRO A 153 -0.34 -4.82 -4.16
CA PRO A 153 0.52 -5.35 -3.12
C PRO A 153 1.87 -5.77 -3.71
N LYS A 154 2.94 -5.12 -3.28
CA LYS A 154 4.33 -5.59 -3.44
C LYS A 154 4.69 -6.48 -2.26
N SER A 155 5.53 -7.48 -2.48
CA SER A 155 5.98 -8.32 -1.38
C SER A 155 6.97 -7.56 -0.48
N LEU A 156 7.05 -7.94 0.80
CA LEU A 156 8.08 -7.36 1.68
C LEU A 156 9.49 -7.72 1.23
N ASP A 157 9.65 -8.87 0.57
CA ASP A 157 10.92 -9.33 0.03
C ASP A 157 11.39 -8.41 -1.10
N GLU A 158 10.53 -8.13 -2.08
CA GLU A 158 10.79 -7.19 -3.19
C GLU A 158 11.20 -5.80 -2.68
N ILE A 159 10.50 -5.28 -1.66
CA ILE A 159 10.84 -3.96 -1.09
C ILE A 159 12.18 -4.02 -0.36
N SER A 160 12.46 -5.12 0.36
CA SER A 160 13.72 -5.27 1.09
C SER A 160 14.93 -5.42 0.18
N GLU A 161 14.79 -6.08 -0.97
CA GLU A 161 15.87 -6.21 -1.98
C GLU A 161 16.30 -4.85 -2.55
N VAL A 162 15.34 -3.93 -2.68
CA VAL A 162 15.57 -2.59 -3.25
C VAL A 162 15.94 -1.56 -2.17
N SER A 163 15.56 -1.85 -0.93
CA SER A 163 15.85 -1.05 0.26
C SER A 163 17.25 -1.32 0.79
N LEU A 164 17.80 -0.36 1.54
CA LEU A 164 19.06 -0.51 2.26
C LEU A 164 18.88 -1.16 3.64
N ARG A 165 17.71 -1.76 3.89
CA ARG A 165 17.29 -2.22 5.23
C ARG A 165 16.71 -3.62 5.18
N ASP A 166 16.96 -4.37 6.24
CA ASP A 166 16.50 -5.73 6.36
C ASP A 166 14.97 -5.84 6.43
N LYS A 167 14.44 -6.92 5.86
CA LYS A 167 13.03 -7.30 5.94
C LYS A 167 12.47 -7.24 7.37
N LYS A 168 13.26 -7.68 8.37
CA LYS A 168 12.85 -7.69 9.79
C LYS A 168 12.62 -6.28 10.32
N GLU A 169 13.48 -5.33 9.96
CA GLU A 169 13.38 -3.94 10.39
C GLU A 169 12.18 -3.25 9.75
N ILE A 170 12.00 -3.43 8.43
CA ILE A 170 10.85 -2.90 7.67
C ILE A 170 9.54 -3.47 8.24
N SER A 171 9.49 -4.77 8.51
CA SER A 171 8.31 -5.44 9.10
C SER A 171 7.97 -4.94 10.51
N ARG A 172 8.98 -4.56 11.30
CA ARG A 172 8.78 -3.96 12.63
C ARG A 172 8.19 -2.55 12.51
N CYS A 173 8.75 -1.73 11.62
CA CYS A 173 8.26 -0.37 11.38
C CYS A 173 6.83 -0.39 10.80
N TYR A 174 6.54 -1.29 9.86
CA TYR A 174 5.19 -1.46 9.30
C TYR A 174 4.13 -1.76 10.36
N ARG A 175 4.41 -2.71 11.27
CA ARG A 175 3.49 -3.04 12.37
C ARG A 175 3.27 -1.87 13.32
N LEU A 176 4.30 -1.07 13.56
CA LEU A 176 4.19 0.15 14.36
C LEU A 176 3.27 1.17 13.66
N ILE A 177 3.55 1.49 12.40
CA ILE A 177 2.76 2.45 11.62
C ILE A 177 1.27 2.06 11.63
N ILE A 178 0.94 0.79 11.37
CA ILE A 178 -0.47 0.35 11.38
C ILE A 178 -1.13 0.55 12.73
N ARG A 179 -0.43 0.18 13.81
CA ARG A 179 -0.97 0.25 15.16
C ARG A 179 -1.21 1.70 15.58
N GLU A 180 -0.20 2.54 15.41
CA GLU A 180 -0.23 3.92 15.90
C GLU A 180 -1.09 4.83 15.02
N LEU A 181 -1.16 4.59 13.70
CA LEU A 181 -2.05 5.32 12.79
C LEU A 181 -3.46 4.73 12.72
N GLY A 182 -3.74 3.63 13.42
CA GLY A 182 -5.06 2.98 13.41
C GLY A 182 -5.52 2.56 12.00
N MET A 183 -4.59 2.19 11.11
CA MET A 183 -4.93 1.88 9.72
C MET A 183 -5.49 0.48 9.59
N ASN A 184 -6.69 0.37 9.01
CA ASN A 184 -7.29 -0.90 8.66
C ASN A 184 -6.82 -1.33 7.27
N MET A 185 -5.92 -2.30 7.23
CA MET A 185 -5.47 -2.88 5.95
C MET A 185 -6.55 -3.76 5.35
N PRO A 186 -6.76 -3.73 4.02
CA PRO A 186 -7.67 -4.64 3.36
C PRO A 186 -7.19 -6.08 3.60
N ILE A 187 -8.06 -6.88 4.19
CA ILE A 187 -7.86 -8.32 4.37
C ILE A 187 -8.56 -8.98 3.19
N HIS A 188 -7.80 -9.70 2.36
CA HIS A 188 -8.39 -10.50 1.29
C HIS A 188 -9.25 -11.62 1.89
N ASP A 189 -10.44 -11.83 1.32
CA ASP A 189 -11.32 -12.92 1.74
C ASP A 189 -10.60 -14.27 1.51
N PRO A 190 -10.47 -15.13 2.55
CA PRO A 190 -9.91 -16.47 2.39
C PRO A 190 -10.58 -17.28 1.26
N MET A 191 -11.85 -17.01 0.95
CA MET A 191 -12.58 -17.69 -0.13
C MET A 191 -11.92 -17.48 -1.50
N GLY A 192 -11.33 -16.30 -1.73
CA GLY A 192 -10.66 -15.97 -3.00
C GLY A 192 -9.39 -16.78 -3.25
N PHE A 193 -8.74 -17.32 -2.21
CA PHE A 193 -7.53 -18.12 -2.36
C PHE A 193 -7.80 -19.59 -2.65
N LEU A 194 -9.01 -20.10 -2.37
CA LEU A 194 -9.32 -21.52 -2.54
C LEU A 194 -9.13 -22.03 -3.98
N PRO A 195 -9.67 -21.36 -5.03
CA PRO A 195 -9.50 -21.83 -6.41
C PRO A 195 -8.03 -21.84 -6.85
N LEU A 196 -7.28 -20.78 -6.50
CA LEU A 196 -5.87 -20.66 -6.83
C LEU A 196 -5.02 -21.77 -6.21
N ILE A 197 -5.25 -22.07 -4.93
CA ILE A 197 -4.50 -23.11 -4.22
C ILE A 197 -4.91 -24.50 -4.72
N ALA A 198 -6.19 -24.71 -5.01
CA ALA A 198 -6.70 -25.99 -5.53
C ALA A 198 -6.12 -26.32 -6.91
N ASP A 199 -6.07 -25.32 -7.80
CA ASP A 199 -5.46 -25.45 -9.12
C ASP A 199 -3.97 -25.82 -9.03
N ARG A 200 -3.19 -25.05 -8.26
CA ARG A 200 -1.76 -25.33 -8.03
C ARG A 200 -1.47 -26.66 -7.33
N ALA A 201 -2.42 -27.17 -6.54
CA ALA A 201 -2.29 -28.43 -5.82
C ALA A 201 -2.95 -29.62 -6.54
N GLU A 202 -3.50 -29.40 -7.75
CA GLU A 202 -4.20 -30.40 -8.56
C GLU A 202 -5.33 -31.11 -7.80
N VAL A 203 -6.12 -30.33 -7.04
CA VAL A 203 -7.25 -30.81 -6.23
C VAL A 203 -8.53 -30.86 -7.06
N SER A 204 -9.39 -31.86 -6.83
CA SER A 204 -10.65 -31.99 -7.56
C SER A 204 -11.65 -30.87 -7.22
N GLY A 205 -12.54 -30.56 -8.18
CA GLY A 205 -13.60 -29.57 -8.00
C GLY A 205 -14.59 -29.92 -6.87
N GLU A 206 -14.82 -31.20 -6.62
CA GLU A 206 -15.67 -31.67 -5.51
C GLU A 206 -15.05 -31.34 -4.15
N THR A 207 -13.74 -31.51 -4.02
CA THR A 207 -12.98 -31.16 -2.81
C THR A 207 -12.93 -29.65 -2.62
N LEU A 208 -12.80 -28.87 -3.70
CA LEU A 208 -12.89 -27.41 -3.66
C LEU A 208 -14.27 -26.95 -3.15
N SER A 209 -15.36 -27.55 -3.63
CA SER A 209 -16.72 -27.26 -3.18
C SER A 209 -16.91 -27.57 -1.68
N LEU A 210 -16.37 -28.70 -1.22
CA LEU A 210 -16.36 -29.04 0.21
C LEU A 210 -15.54 -28.03 1.03
N ALA A 211 -14.37 -27.63 0.55
CA ALA A 211 -13.52 -26.64 1.21
C ALA A 211 -14.23 -25.28 1.35
N ALA A 212 -14.93 -24.84 0.31
CA ALA A 212 -15.73 -23.60 0.34
C ALA A 212 -16.85 -23.67 1.41
N ARG A 213 -17.57 -24.80 1.51
CA ARG A 213 -18.58 -25.02 2.56
C ARG A 213 -17.96 -24.99 3.97
N LEU A 214 -16.83 -25.66 4.17
CA LEU A 214 -16.12 -25.69 5.45
C LEU A 214 -15.64 -24.29 5.85
N LEU A 215 -15.15 -23.49 4.90
CA LEU A 215 -14.72 -22.12 5.15
C LEU A 215 -15.90 -21.20 5.48
N LYS A 216 -17.05 -21.37 4.84
CA LYS A 216 -18.28 -20.66 5.21
C LYS A 216 -18.71 -20.95 6.64
N LYS A 217 -18.70 -22.22 7.06
CA LYS A 217 -18.95 -22.61 8.46
C LYS A 217 -17.94 -22.06 9.45
N ALA A 218 -16.66 -22.08 9.08
CA ALA A 218 -15.61 -21.50 9.91
C ALA A 218 -15.83 -19.98 10.12
N ARG A 219 -16.35 -19.29 9.10
CA ARG A 219 -16.72 -17.87 9.16
C ARG A 219 -17.91 -17.63 10.09
N GLU A 220 -18.97 -18.43 9.98
CA GLU A 220 -20.14 -18.39 10.87
C GLU A 220 -19.75 -18.58 12.35
N ARG A 221 -18.83 -19.51 12.63
CA ARG A 221 -18.27 -19.74 13.97
C ARG A 221 -17.17 -18.75 14.40
N ARG A 222 -16.97 -17.64 13.67
CA ARG A 222 -15.94 -16.60 13.93
C ARG A 222 -14.51 -17.13 14.06
N LEU A 223 -14.18 -18.25 13.40
CA LEU A 223 -12.86 -18.90 13.48
C LEU A 223 -11.80 -18.27 12.57
N VAL A 224 -12.23 -17.35 11.70
CA VAL A 224 -11.47 -16.74 10.61
C VAL A 224 -10.75 -15.46 11.06
N MET A 225 -11.20 -14.83 12.15
CA MET A 225 -10.70 -13.51 12.57
C MET A 225 -9.26 -13.55 13.11
N GLY A 226 -8.47 -12.55 12.73
CA GLY A 226 -7.09 -12.36 13.22
C GLY A 226 -6.07 -13.37 12.67
N LYS A 227 -6.42 -14.14 11.64
CA LYS A 227 -5.56 -15.16 11.04
C LYS A 227 -5.20 -14.82 9.61
N ASP A 228 -4.05 -15.32 9.17
CA ASP A 228 -3.62 -15.21 7.79
C ASP A 228 -4.62 -15.91 6.85
N PRO A 229 -5.24 -15.17 5.89
CA PRO A 229 -6.25 -15.71 4.99
C PRO A 229 -5.76 -16.87 4.11
N ARG A 230 -4.52 -16.80 3.61
CA ARG A 230 -3.93 -17.85 2.76
C ARG A 230 -3.70 -19.13 3.54
N GLY A 231 -3.07 -19.04 4.71
CA GLY A 231 -2.84 -20.18 5.59
C GLY A 231 -4.14 -20.84 6.07
N LEU A 232 -5.21 -20.05 6.24
CA LEU A 232 -6.53 -20.57 6.58
C LEU A 232 -7.16 -21.33 5.40
N ALA A 233 -7.17 -20.73 4.20
CA ALA A 233 -7.67 -21.39 2.99
C ALA A 233 -6.93 -22.71 2.71
N ALA A 234 -5.59 -22.68 2.81
CA ALA A 234 -4.75 -23.86 2.66
C ALA A 234 -5.07 -24.97 3.67
N ALA A 235 -5.26 -24.62 4.95
CA ALA A 235 -5.60 -25.60 5.98
C ALA A 235 -6.98 -26.21 5.79
N ILE A 236 -7.97 -25.43 5.36
CA ILE A 236 -9.33 -25.92 5.07
C ILE A 236 -9.33 -26.82 3.85
N LEU A 237 -8.62 -26.45 2.79
CA LEU A 237 -8.48 -27.27 1.60
C LEU A 237 -7.83 -28.63 1.96
N TYR A 238 -6.78 -28.62 2.79
CA TYR A 238 -6.17 -29.87 3.27
C TYR A 238 -7.14 -30.75 4.08
N ILE A 239 -8.00 -30.14 4.91
CA ILE A 239 -9.04 -30.88 5.65
C ILE A 239 -10.04 -31.50 4.66
N ALA A 240 -10.48 -30.75 3.65
CA ALA A 240 -11.38 -31.24 2.62
C ALA A 240 -10.77 -32.41 1.82
N CYS A 241 -9.50 -32.30 1.40
CA CYS A 241 -8.77 -33.39 0.74
C CYS A 241 -8.74 -34.65 1.62
N LYS A 242 -8.50 -34.49 2.93
CA LYS A 242 -8.50 -35.62 3.87
C LYS A 242 -9.87 -36.25 4.08
N LEU A 243 -10.95 -35.46 4.04
CA LEU A 243 -12.32 -35.98 4.12
C LEU A 243 -12.75 -36.72 2.85
N ARG A 244 -12.26 -36.29 1.69
CA ARG A 244 -12.54 -36.92 0.38
C ARG A 244 -11.57 -38.05 0.02
N GLY A 245 -10.57 -38.32 0.84
CA GLY A 245 -9.60 -39.38 0.59
C GLY A 245 -8.54 -39.03 -0.45
N GLU A 246 -8.41 -37.76 -0.85
CA GLU A 246 -7.35 -37.33 -1.77
C GLU A 246 -5.96 -37.41 -1.13
N LYS A 247 -5.03 -37.99 -1.87
CA LYS A 247 -3.65 -38.23 -1.42
C LYS A 247 -2.78 -36.99 -1.60
N ILE A 248 -3.04 -35.98 -0.77
CA ILE A 248 -2.22 -34.77 -0.71
C ILE A 248 -1.47 -34.67 0.61
N THR A 249 -0.21 -34.23 0.51
CA THR A 249 0.68 -33.97 1.64
C THR A 249 0.56 -32.53 2.14
N GLN A 250 0.92 -32.28 3.40
CA GLN A 250 0.98 -30.91 3.94
C GLN A 250 2.00 -30.06 3.18
N LYS A 251 3.10 -30.66 2.72
CA LYS A 251 4.15 -30.02 1.94
C LYS A 251 3.66 -29.50 0.60
N GLN A 252 2.88 -30.32 -0.13
CA GLN A 252 2.31 -29.92 -1.43
C GLN A 252 1.37 -28.71 -1.30
N ILE A 253 0.45 -28.73 -0.34
CA ILE A 253 -0.45 -27.58 -0.11
C ILE A 253 0.30 -26.37 0.43
N ALA A 254 1.32 -26.57 1.27
CA ALA A 254 2.18 -25.49 1.77
C ALA A 254 2.83 -24.75 0.61
N ALA A 255 3.39 -25.50 -0.35
CA ALA A 255 4.00 -24.95 -1.56
C ALA A 255 2.95 -24.25 -2.45
N ALA A 256 1.78 -24.85 -2.68
CA ALA A 256 0.73 -24.25 -3.51
C ALA A 256 0.22 -22.91 -2.96
N ALA A 257 0.17 -22.77 -1.63
CA ALA A 257 -0.34 -21.60 -0.93
C ALA A 257 0.73 -20.57 -0.51
N ASP A 258 2.02 -20.81 -0.83
CA ASP A 258 3.14 -19.97 -0.42
C ASP A 258 3.20 -19.76 1.12
N VAL A 259 2.96 -20.83 1.89
CA VAL A 259 2.99 -20.83 3.36
C VAL A 259 3.88 -21.95 3.91
N THR A 260 4.27 -21.86 5.18
CA THR A 260 5.05 -22.93 5.83
C THR A 260 4.16 -24.10 6.25
N GLU A 261 4.70 -25.32 6.20
CA GLU A 261 4.00 -26.53 6.65
C GLU A 261 3.50 -26.43 8.10
N VAL A 262 4.29 -25.77 8.97
CA VAL A 262 3.95 -25.55 10.38
C VAL A 262 2.68 -24.70 10.51
N THR A 263 2.48 -23.72 9.62
CA THR A 263 1.27 -22.89 9.57
C THR A 263 0.04 -23.74 9.29
N ILE A 264 0.08 -24.61 8.27
CA ILE A 264 -1.02 -25.53 7.94
C ILE A 264 -1.28 -26.49 9.10
N ARG A 265 -0.24 -27.06 9.72
CA ARG A 265 -0.36 -28.00 10.83
C ARG A 265 -1.06 -27.38 12.05
N ASN A 266 -0.65 -26.18 12.42
CA ASN A 266 -1.25 -25.46 13.56
C ASN A 266 -2.72 -25.09 13.27
N ARG A 267 -3.00 -24.57 12.07
CA ARG A 267 -4.36 -24.18 11.65
C ARG A 267 -5.28 -25.38 11.54
N LYS A 268 -4.81 -26.50 11.00
CA LYS A 268 -5.57 -27.75 10.94
C LYS A 268 -6.03 -28.20 12.31
N ARG A 269 -5.11 -28.30 13.28
CA ARG A 269 -5.42 -28.75 14.65
C ARG A 269 -6.51 -27.87 15.28
N GLU A 270 -6.39 -26.56 15.10
CA GLU A 270 -7.36 -25.60 15.61
C GLU A 270 -8.74 -25.75 14.95
N LEU A 271 -8.78 -25.87 13.61
CA LEU A 271 -10.01 -26.02 12.83
C LEU A 271 -10.73 -27.32 13.16
N LEU A 272 -10.02 -28.45 13.25
CA LEU A 272 -10.63 -29.74 13.61
C LEU A 272 -11.25 -29.70 15.01
N LYS A 273 -10.56 -29.08 15.98
CA LYS A 273 -11.07 -28.96 17.35
C LYS A 273 -12.34 -28.11 17.42
N ARG A 274 -12.41 -27.03 16.65
CA ARG A 274 -13.51 -26.04 16.73
C ARG A 274 -14.68 -26.30 15.77
N LEU A 275 -14.43 -27.04 14.68
CA LEU A 275 -15.47 -27.51 13.76
C LEU A 275 -15.99 -28.90 14.13
N GLU A 276 -15.42 -29.54 15.17
CA GLU A 276 -15.80 -30.89 15.66
C GLU A 276 -15.72 -31.96 14.56
N ILE A 277 -14.84 -31.75 13.58
CA ILE A 277 -14.67 -32.66 12.45
C ILE A 277 -13.83 -33.84 12.91
N ASN A 278 -14.44 -35.02 12.92
CA ASN A 278 -13.76 -36.25 13.26
C ASN A 278 -13.27 -36.95 11.98
N LEU A 279 -11.97 -36.84 11.69
CA LEU A 279 -11.33 -37.43 10.51
C LEU A 279 -11.37 -38.97 10.48
N LYS A 280 -11.85 -39.63 11.54
CA LYS A 280 -11.98 -41.09 11.62
C LYS A 280 -13.26 -41.64 10.95
N ASN A 281 -14.27 -40.80 10.72
CA ASN A 281 -15.53 -41.19 10.06
C ASN A 281 -15.50 -40.75 8.59
N LEU A 282 -14.69 -41.41 7.76
CA LEU A 282 -14.53 -41.10 6.33
C LEU A 282 -15.74 -41.53 5.46
N SER A 283 -16.80 -42.10 6.02
CA SER A 283 -17.84 -42.77 5.24
C SER A 283 -19.00 -41.87 4.79
N LYS A 284 -19.22 -40.67 5.36
CA LYS A 284 -20.27 -39.73 4.91
C LYS A 284 -19.91 -38.25 5.18
N PRO A 285 -19.29 -37.52 4.23
CA PRO A 285 -18.98 -36.09 4.41
C PRO A 285 -20.23 -35.20 4.50
N GLU A 286 -21.42 -35.71 4.15
CA GLU A 286 -22.69 -34.99 4.21
C GLU A 286 -23.30 -34.89 5.61
N LEU A 287 -22.97 -35.82 6.52
CA LEU A 287 -23.53 -35.90 7.88
C LEU A 287 -22.69 -35.17 8.96
N LEU A 288 -21.51 -34.67 8.61
CA LEU A 288 -20.71 -33.81 9.50
C LEU A 288 -21.14 -32.33 9.43
N ILE A 289 -22.20 -32.04 8.65
CA ILE A 289 -22.58 -30.69 8.24
C ILE A 289 -24.03 -30.30 8.61
N SER A 290 -24.79 -31.15 9.31
CA SER A 290 -25.98 -30.70 10.05
C SER A 290 -25.57 -29.94 11.32
#